data_AF-A0A814DWP5-F1
#
_entry.id   AF-A0A814DWP5-F1
#
_cell.length_a   1.000
_cell.length_b   1.000
_cell.length_c   1.000
_cell.angle_alpha   90.00
_cell.angle_beta   90.00
_cell.angle_gamma   90.00
#
_symmetry.space_group_name_H-M   'P 1'
#
loop_
_entity.id
_entity.type
_entity.pdbx_description
1 polymer ?
#
loop_
_entity_poly.entity_id
_entity_poly.type
_entity_poly.pdbx_seq_one_letter_code
_entity_poly.pdbx_strand_id
1 'polypeptide(L)'
;MKLTDSFYYEETRGQCGRKLLREIGEQRRTKIRLYAYESWPKPALTSHWTIKTVWWSKTRCHIIEQLGHRTNVTKGHMRCLGNGRLEITGQFQRRIDSCFRLVLSSQVTDDDVSDRYILSGDLELGDTKDTMQQSHFAVVKFEQKIPPEHKHTINDYYMKAKRLLLLGCV
;
A
#
# COMPACT_ATOMS: atom_id res chain seq x y z
N MET A 1 13.17 16.55 1.64
CA MET A 1 12.84 15.39 0.79
C MET A 1 13.86 15.28 -0.34
N LYS A 2 14.32 14.07 -0.73
CA LYS A 2 15.22 13.92 -1.89
C LYS A 2 14.44 14.27 -3.17
N LEU A 3 15.08 14.93 -4.14
CA LEU A 3 14.46 15.29 -5.44
C LEU A 3 13.79 14.09 -6.12
N THR A 4 14.42 12.92 -6.08
CA THR A 4 13.89 11.66 -6.63
C THR A 4 12.58 11.22 -5.99
N ASP A 5 12.41 11.48 -4.69
CA ASP A 5 11.20 11.13 -3.96
C ASP A 5 10.08 12.12 -4.31
N SER A 6 10.40 13.41 -4.48
CA SER A 6 9.45 14.44 -4.92
C SER A 6 8.81 14.10 -6.26
N PHE A 7 9.64 13.80 -7.27
CA PHE A 7 9.15 13.42 -8.60
C PHE A 7 8.30 12.15 -8.56
N TYR A 8 8.67 11.17 -7.74
CA TYR A 8 7.87 9.95 -7.57
C TYR A 8 6.48 10.27 -7.01
N TYR A 9 6.38 11.12 -5.98
CA TYR A 9 5.09 11.49 -5.41
C TYR A 9 4.25 12.32 -6.38
N GLU A 10 4.84 13.26 -7.11
CA GLU A 10 4.15 14.04 -8.15
C GLU A 10 3.59 13.13 -9.25
N GLU A 11 4.37 12.15 -9.71
CA GLU A 11 3.94 11.23 -10.76
C GLU A 11 2.87 10.23 -10.28
N THR A 12 2.95 9.77 -9.03
CA THR A 12 2.07 8.72 -8.49
C THR A 12 0.80 9.25 -7.83
N ARG A 13 0.76 10.52 -7.43
CA ARG A 13 -0.38 11.13 -6.75
C ARG A 13 -1.64 11.06 -7.62
N GLY A 14 -2.71 10.49 -7.05
CA GLY A 14 -3.97 10.32 -7.76
C GLY A 14 -3.98 9.21 -8.82
N GLN A 15 -2.86 8.52 -9.07
CA GLN A 15 -2.87 7.33 -9.93
C GLN A 15 -3.71 6.23 -9.30
N CYS A 16 -4.33 5.41 -10.16
CA CYS A 16 -5.12 4.24 -9.73
C CYS A 16 -4.35 3.38 -8.71
N GLY A 17 -4.85 3.30 -7.47
CA GLY A 17 -4.18 2.55 -6.39
C GLY A 17 -3.89 1.10 -6.74
N ARG A 18 -4.69 0.48 -7.63
CA ARG A 18 -4.41 -0.88 -8.14
C ARG A 18 -3.13 -0.94 -9.00
N LYS A 19 -2.91 0.05 -9.86
CA LYS A 19 -1.71 0.14 -10.70
C LYS A 19 -0.47 0.25 -9.81
N LEU A 20 -0.51 1.18 -8.85
CA LEU A 20 0.57 1.37 -7.89
C LEU A 20 0.83 0.12 -7.05
N LEU A 21 -0.22 -0.51 -6.52
CA LEU A 21 -0.07 -1.71 -5.71
C LEU A 21 0.54 -2.89 -6.48
N ARG A 22 0.26 -3.00 -7.78
CA ARG A 22 0.90 -4.00 -8.66
C ARG A 22 2.38 -3.68 -8.87
N GLU A 23 2.72 -2.44 -9.19
CA GLU A 23 4.10 -2.00 -9.40
C GLU A 23 4.95 -2.21 -8.14
N ILE A 24 4.41 -1.83 -6.97
CA ILE A 24 5.02 -2.08 -5.66
C ILE A 24 5.16 -3.60 -5.41
N GLY A 25 4.20 -4.40 -5.88
CA GLY A 25 4.20 -5.86 -5.76
C GLY A 25 5.28 -6.54 -6.58
N GLU A 26 5.50 -6.07 -7.81
CA GLU A 26 6.59 -6.51 -8.68
C GLU A 26 7.95 -6.22 -8.05
N GLN A 27 8.07 -5.12 -7.31
CA GLN A 27 9.26 -4.77 -6.52
C GLN A 27 9.38 -5.51 -5.17
N ARG A 28 8.46 -6.45 -4.86
CA ARG A 28 8.38 -7.18 -3.57
C ARG A 28 8.22 -6.28 -2.34
N ARG A 29 7.53 -5.14 -2.50
CA ARG A 29 7.37 -4.10 -1.47
C ARG A 29 5.92 -3.95 -0.96
N THR A 30 5.01 -4.90 -1.23
CA THR A 30 3.56 -4.80 -0.88
C THR A 30 3.23 -5.01 0.60
N LYS A 31 4.15 -4.64 1.50
CA LYS A 31 3.92 -4.73 2.94
C LYS A 31 3.06 -3.54 3.38
N ILE A 32 1.80 -3.82 3.68
CA ILE A 32 0.86 -2.89 4.27
C ILE A 32 1.01 -2.96 5.78
N ARG A 33 1.42 -1.86 6.39
CA ARG A 33 1.54 -1.74 7.84
C ARG A 33 0.21 -1.25 8.39
N LEU A 34 -0.25 -1.87 9.47
CA LEU A 34 -1.50 -1.54 10.13
C LEU A 34 -1.20 -0.96 11.51
N TYR A 35 -1.71 0.23 11.77
CA TYR A 35 -1.60 0.95 13.03
C TYR A 35 -3.01 1.06 13.62
N ALA A 36 -3.29 0.38 14.74
CA ALA A 36 -4.63 0.41 15.31
C ALA A 36 -5.00 1.81 15.78
N TYR A 37 -6.28 2.17 15.62
CA TYR A 37 -6.81 3.37 16.25
C TYR A 37 -6.93 3.19 17.76
N GLU A 38 -6.79 4.29 18.51
CA GLU A 38 -6.91 4.31 19.96
C GLU A 38 -8.27 3.79 20.45
N SER A 39 -9.31 3.98 19.64
CA SER A 39 -10.68 3.51 19.90
C SER A 39 -10.88 2.01 19.64
N TRP A 40 -9.88 1.29 19.11
CA TRP A 40 -10.02 -0.13 18.79
C TRP A 40 -9.85 -1.00 20.04
N PRO A 41 -10.86 -1.82 20.42
CA PRO A 41 -10.88 -2.48 21.73
C PRO A 41 -9.91 -3.66 21.87
N LYS A 42 -9.21 -4.06 20.80
CA LYS A 42 -8.31 -5.23 20.80
C LYS A 42 -6.85 -4.79 20.84
N PRO A 43 -5.98 -5.49 21.59
CA PRO A 43 -4.56 -5.17 21.62
C PRO A 43 -3.99 -5.22 20.20
N ALA A 44 -3.44 -4.09 19.77
CA ALA A 44 -2.84 -3.91 18.47
C ALA A 44 -1.52 -4.68 18.38
N LEU A 45 -1.60 -5.98 18.14
CA LEU A 45 -0.41 -6.73 17.74
C LEU A 45 0.10 -6.13 16.42
N THR A 46 1.41 -5.96 16.31
CA THR A 46 2.05 -5.49 15.09
C THR A 46 1.73 -6.46 13.96
N SER A 47 0.73 -6.08 13.17
CA SER A 47 0.25 -6.86 12.05
C SER A 47 0.61 -6.15 10.78
N HIS A 48 0.97 -6.93 9.78
CA HIS A 48 1.14 -6.41 8.44
C HIS A 48 0.51 -7.35 7.45
N TRP A 49 -0.07 -6.75 6.42
CA TRP A 49 -0.72 -7.48 5.36
C TRP A 49 0.17 -7.43 4.14
N THR A 50 0.26 -8.55 3.44
CA THR A 50 0.85 -8.61 2.10
C THR A 50 -0.26 -8.89 1.10
N ILE A 51 -0.36 -8.05 0.08
CA ILE A 51 -1.32 -8.24 -1.00
C ILE A 51 -0.60 -8.79 -2.21
N LYS A 52 -1.04 -9.95 -2.66
CA LYS A 52 -0.58 -10.58 -3.91
C LYS A 52 -1.68 -10.45 -4.94
N THR A 53 -1.41 -9.71 -6.02
CA THR A 53 -2.30 -9.64 -7.17
C THR A 53 -2.27 -10.96 -7.94
N VAL A 54 -3.41 -11.35 -8.49
CA VAL A 54 -3.53 -12.56 -9.31
C VAL A 54 -3.33 -12.18 -10.78
N TRP A 55 -2.38 -12.81 -11.48
CA TRP A 55 -2.03 -12.38 -12.83
C TRP A 55 -3.17 -12.51 -13.85
N TRP A 56 -4.06 -13.50 -13.68
CA TRP A 56 -5.23 -13.69 -14.54
C TRP A 56 -6.47 -12.88 -14.13
N SER A 57 -6.41 -12.09 -13.05
CA SER A 57 -7.59 -11.35 -12.57
C SER A 57 -7.24 -9.97 -12.07
N LYS A 58 -7.87 -8.97 -12.68
CA LYS A 58 -7.73 -7.56 -12.26
C LYS A 58 -8.48 -7.24 -10.97
N THR A 59 -9.39 -8.12 -10.53
CA THR A 59 -10.27 -7.88 -9.39
C THR A 59 -10.02 -8.85 -8.23
N ARG A 60 -9.21 -9.88 -8.41
CA ARG A 60 -8.92 -10.85 -7.34
C ARG A 60 -7.50 -10.67 -6.82
N CYS A 61 -7.36 -10.85 -5.51
CA CYS A 61 -6.07 -10.84 -4.84
C CYS A 61 -6.05 -11.87 -3.70
N HIS A 62 -4.85 -12.18 -3.22
CA HIS A 62 -4.64 -12.88 -1.97
C HIS A 62 -4.15 -11.91 -0.91
N ILE A 63 -4.79 -11.95 0.26
CA ILE A 63 -4.36 -11.22 1.44
C ILE A 63 -3.66 -12.21 2.35
N ILE A 64 -2.43 -11.90 2.73
CA ILE A 64 -1.63 -12.67 3.67
C ILE A 64 -1.42 -11.77 4.89
N GLU A 65 -2.12 -12.07 5.96
CA GLU A 65 -1.96 -11.40 7.24
C GLU A 65 -0.87 -12.11 8.04
N GLN A 66 0.13 -11.35 8.47
CA GLN A 66 1.12 -11.81 9.45
C GLN A 66 0.86 -11.14 10.80
N LEU A 67 0.63 -11.96 11.82
CA LEU A 67 0.35 -11.58 13.19
C LEU A 67 1.36 -12.28 14.11
N GLY A 68 2.49 -11.63 14.39
CA GLY A 68 3.63 -12.29 15.03
C GLY A 68 4.10 -13.49 14.20
N HIS A 69 4.06 -14.70 14.78
CA HIS A 69 4.41 -15.95 14.09
C HIS A 69 3.25 -16.59 13.30
N ARG A 70 2.01 -16.09 13.46
CA ARG A 70 0.85 -16.65 12.78
C ARG A 70 0.68 -16.01 11.40
N THR A 71 0.35 -16.84 10.42
CA THR A 71 0.03 -16.39 9.07
C THR A 71 -1.38 -16.84 8.70
N ASN A 72 -2.25 -15.90 8.38
CA ASN A 72 -3.59 -16.17 7.86
C ASN A 72 -3.65 -15.76 6.39
N VAL A 73 -4.31 -16.56 5.57
CA VAL A 73 -4.45 -16.28 4.14
C VAL A 73 -5.92 -16.27 3.76
N THR A 74 -6.32 -15.26 2.99
CA THR A 74 -7.65 -15.21 2.40
C THR A 74 -7.64 -14.62 0.99
N LYS A 75 -8.77 -14.75 0.29
CA LYS A 75 -9.02 -14.14 -1.01
C LYS A 75 -9.70 -12.78 -0.78
N GLY A 76 -9.26 -11.78 -1.53
CA GLY A 76 -9.85 -10.46 -1.57
C GLY A 76 -10.40 -10.13 -2.95
N HIS A 77 -11.33 -9.20 -2.98
CA HIS A 77 -11.87 -8.57 -4.17
C HIS A 77 -11.49 -7.09 -4.19
N MET A 78 -10.87 -6.66 -5.28
CA MET A 78 -10.38 -5.31 -5.51
C MET A 78 -11.33 -4.49 -6.38
N ARG A 79 -11.70 -3.31 -5.91
CA ARG A 79 -12.52 -2.33 -6.65
C ARG A 79 -11.84 -0.97 -6.65
N CYS A 80 -11.59 -0.41 -7.84
CA CYS A 80 -11.11 0.96 -7.94
C CYS A 80 -12.30 1.90 -7.74
N LEU A 81 -12.18 2.86 -6.82
CA LEU A 81 -13.25 3.82 -6.52
C LEU A 81 -13.13 5.12 -7.33
N GLY A 82 -12.08 5.24 -8.16
CA GLY A 82 -11.71 6.50 -8.81
C GLY A 82 -10.80 7.35 -7.92
N ASN A 83 -10.25 8.44 -8.47
CA ASN A 83 -9.43 9.42 -7.74
C ASN A 83 -8.27 8.79 -6.93
N GLY A 84 -7.62 7.78 -7.50
CA GLY A 84 -6.52 7.08 -6.84
C GLY A 84 -6.91 6.12 -5.72
N ARG A 85 -8.19 5.98 -5.39
CA ARG A 85 -8.67 5.09 -4.32
C ARG A 85 -8.89 3.65 -4.79
N LEU A 86 -8.47 2.71 -3.95
CA LEU A 86 -8.61 1.27 -4.12
C LEU A 86 -9.27 0.69 -2.87
N GLU A 87 -10.41 0.04 -3.07
CA GLU A 87 -11.08 -0.76 -2.05
C GLU A 87 -10.74 -2.24 -2.24
N ILE A 88 -10.49 -2.93 -1.13
CA ILE A 88 -10.20 -4.35 -1.08
C ILE A 88 -11.05 -4.96 0.02
N THR A 89 -11.97 -5.83 -0.36
CA THR A 89 -12.88 -6.51 0.58
C THR A 89 -12.64 -7.99 0.59
N GLY A 90 -12.88 -8.66 1.71
CA GLY A 90 -12.83 -10.11 1.78
C GLY A 90 -13.23 -10.62 3.15
N GLN A 91 -12.99 -11.92 3.36
CA GLN A 91 -13.38 -12.57 4.60
C GLN A 91 -12.34 -13.61 5.02
N PHE A 92 -11.82 -13.51 6.24
CA PHE A 92 -10.98 -14.56 6.85
C PHE A 92 -11.87 -15.68 7.38
N GLN A 93 -11.56 -16.93 7.03
CA GLN A 93 -12.31 -18.08 7.55
C GLN A 93 -12.02 -18.29 9.04
N ARG A 94 -13.04 -18.72 9.79
CA ARG A 94 -12.92 -19.15 11.20
C ARG A 94 -12.35 -18.08 12.14
N ARG A 95 -12.72 -16.81 11.92
CA ARG A 95 -12.30 -15.65 12.73
C ARG A 95 -13.54 -14.85 13.15
N ILE A 96 -13.53 -14.31 14.37
CA ILE A 96 -14.44 -13.21 14.77
C ILE A 96 -13.93 -11.93 14.09
N ASP A 97 -14.82 -11.08 13.64
CA ASP A 97 -14.56 -10.01 12.68
C ASP A 97 -13.97 -10.56 11.39
N SER A 98 -14.63 -11.58 10.85
CA SER A 98 -14.16 -12.29 9.66
C SER A 98 -14.09 -11.37 8.44
N CYS A 99 -15.01 -10.41 8.32
CA CYS A 99 -15.11 -9.52 7.17
C CYS A 99 -14.16 -8.33 7.34
N PHE A 100 -13.56 -7.92 6.23
CA PHE A 100 -12.72 -6.73 6.20
C PHE A 100 -13.03 -5.87 4.97
N ARG A 101 -12.80 -4.57 5.12
CA ARG A 101 -12.78 -3.59 4.05
C ARG A 101 -11.57 -2.69 4.25
N LEU A 102 -10.62 -2.81 3.34
CA LEU A 102 -9.43 -1.97 3.29
C LEU A 102 -9.61 -0.95 2.16
N VAL A 103 -9.49 0.33 2.48
CA VAL A 103 -9.47 1.40 1.49
C VAL A 103 -8.10 2.06 1.51
N LEU A 104 -7.41 2.07 0.38
CA LEU A 104 -6.13 2.74 0.19
C LEU A 104 -6.28 3.87 -0.83
N SER A 105 -5.56 4.96 -0.64
CA SER A 105 -5.55 6.12 -1.50
C SER A 105 -4.11 6.48 -1.88
N SER A 106 -3.91 6.82 -3.15
CA SER A 106 -2.68 7.49 -3.63
C SER A 106 -2.75 9.01 -3.56
N GLN A 107 -3.87 9.56 -3.11
CA GLN A 107 -3.95 10.98 -2.75
C GLN A 107 -3.37 11.19 -1.36
N VAL A 108 -2.05 11.03 -1.27
CA VAL A 108 -1.29 11.21 -0.05
C VAL A 108 -1.16 12.70 0.29
N THR A 109 -1.26 13.02 1.57
CA THR A 109 -1.07 14.37 2.12
C THR A 109 0.42 14.71 2.22
N ASP A 110 0.75 15.96 2.53
CA ASP A 110 2.15 16.35 2.70
C ASP A 110 2.77 15.68 3.94
N ASP A 111 1.97 15.40 4.97
CA ASP A 111 2.36 14.61 6.14
C ASP A 111 2.64 13.14 5.77
N ASP A 112 1.76 12.53 4.96
CA ASP A 112 1.99 11.18 4.42
C ASP A 112 3.30 11.12 3.62
N VAL A 113 3.60 12.16 2.83
CA VAL A 113 4.83 12.27 2.04
C VAL A 113 6.06 12.41 2.94
N SER A 114 5.96 13.21 4.02
CA SER A 114 7.00 13.32 5.06
C SER A 114 7.34 11.95 5.66
N ASP A 115 6.31 11.15 5.94
CA ASP A 115 6.45 9.79 6.47
C ASP A 115 6.76 8.72 5.40
N ARG A 116 6.87 9.15 4.15
CA ARG A 116 7.19 8.36 2.95
C ARG A 116 6.12 7.30 2.63
N TYR A 117 4.85 7.64 2.75
CA TYR A 117 3.72 6.78 2.37
C TYR A 117 3.40 6.95 0.90
N ILE A 118 3.35 5.83 0.17
CA ILE A 118 2.89 5.77 -1.21
C ILE A 118 1.37 5.65 -1.26
N LEU A 119 0.82 4.89 -0.31
CA LEU A 119 -0.61 4.70 -0.13
C LEU A 119 -0.93 4.80 1.35
N SER A 120 -2.00 5.50 1.69
CA SER A 120 -2.56 5.60 3.04
C SER A 120 -4.07 5.36 3.01
N GLY A 121 -4.65 4.99 4.14
CA GLY A 121 -6.10 4.85 4.28
C GLY A 121 -6.48 3.96 5.45
N ASP A 122 -7.62 3.30 5.35
CA ASP A 122 -8.32 2.74 6.51
C ASP A 122 -8.64 1.26 6.32
N LEU A 123 -8.46 0.52 7.40
CA LEU A 123 -8.95 -0.84 7.54
C LEU A 123 -10.12 -0.87 8.50
N GLU A 124 -11.24 -1.39 8.00
CA GLU A 124 -12.39 -1.73 8.78
C GLU A 124 -12.53 -3.26 8.92
N LEU A 125 -12.97 -3.67 10.10
CA LEU A 125 -13.22 -5.07 10.45
C LEU A 125 -14.64 -5.22 11.00
N GLY A 126 -15.26 -6.36 10.76
CA GLY A 126 -16.58 -6.67 11.33
C GLY A 126 -16.99 -8.11 11.07
N ASP A 127 -17.97 -8.60 11.82
CA ASP A 127 -18.48 -9.97 11.64
C ASP A 127 -19.21 -10.14 10.31
N THR A 128 -19.96 -9.12 9.90
CA THR A 128 -20.70 -9.04 8.64
C THR A 128 -20.26 -7.81 7.85
N LYS A 129 -20.75 -7.69 6.60
CA LYS A 129 -20.50 -6.49 5.80
C LYS A 129 -21.21 -5.24 6.32
N ASP A 130 -22.26 -5.43 7.12
CA ASP A 130 -23.11 -4.35 7.63
C ASP A 130 -22.66 -3.85 9.01
N THR A 131 -21.78 -4.60 9.68
CA THR A 131 -21.31 -4.31 11.05
C THR A 131 -19.83 -3.91 11.10
N MET A 132 -19.32 -3.32 10.02
CA MET A 132 -17.91 -2.91 9.92
C MET A 132 -17.60 -1.70 10.80
N GLN A 133 -16.47 -1.77 11.50
CA GLN A 133 -15.93 -0.70 12.33
C GLN A 133 -14.50 -0.38 11.92
N GLN A 134 -14.17 0.92 11.91
CA GLN A 134 -12.81 1.39 11.65
C GLN A 134 -11.88 0.89 12.75
N SER A 135 -10.80 0.23 12.34
CA SER A 135 -9.92 -0.51 13.26
C SER A 135 -8.47 -0.07 13.17
N HIS A 136 -7.93 0.13 11.97
CA HIS A 136 -6.53 0.48 11.77
C HIS A 136 -6.36 1.51 10.66
N PHE A 137 -5.39 2.39 10.83
CA PHE A 137 -4.77 3.15 9.76
C PHE A 137 -3.80 2.23 9.00
N ALA A 138 -3.92 2.18 7.68
CA ALA A 138 -3.19 1.29 6.81
C ALA A 138 -2.29 2.07 5.86
N VAL A 139 -1.01 1.70 5.79
CA VAL A 139 -0.04 2.40 4.93
C VAL A 139 0.85 1.45 4.15
N VAL A 140 1.24 1.89 2.96
CA VAL A 140 2.33 1.30 2.17
C VAL A 140 3.47 2.30 2.16
N LYS A 141 4.60 1.96 2.78
CA LYS A 141 5.76 2.83 2.83
C LYS A 141 6.67 2.59 1.63
N PHE A 142 7.28 3.67 1.14
CA PHE A 142 8.37 3.59 0.17
C PHE A 142 9.64 3.08 0.86
N GLU A 143 9.86 1.75 0.78
CA GLU A 143 11.08 1.13 1.26
C GLU A 143 12.11 1.06 0.13
N GLN A 144 13.08 1.98 0.11
CA GLN A 144 14.32 1.79 -0.66
C GLN A 144 15.14 0.66 -0.02
N LYS A 145 14.77 -0.59 -0.29
CA LYS A 145 15.77 -1.66 -0.31
C LYS A 145 16.53 -1.48 -1.61
N ILE A 146 17.75 -0.96 -1.54
CA ILE A 146 18.72 -1.04 -2.63
C ILE A 146 19.00 -2.54 -2.79
N PRO A 147 18.57 -3.20 -3.88
CA PRO A 147 19.07 -4.54 -4.16
C PRO A 147 20.58 -4.42 -4.42
N PRO A 148 21.43 -5.26 -3.82
CA PRO A 148 22.87 -5.17 -4.02
C PRO A 148 23.27 -5.21 -5.50
N GLU A 149 22.45 -5.84 -6.35
CA GLU A 149 22.66 -5.96 -7.80
C GLU A 149 22.39 -4.70 -8.65
N HIS A 150 21.84 -3.60 -8.12
CA HIS A 150 21.40 -2.44 -8.94
C HIS A 150 22.03 -1.09 -8.57
N LYS A 151 23.24 -1.09 -8.01
CA LYS A 151 24.04 0.14 -7.84
C LYS A 151 24.34 0.86 -9.16
N HIS A 152 24.29 0.18 -10.31
CA HIS A 152 24.58 0.77 -11.63
C HIS A 152 23.41 1.55 -12.23
N THR A 153 22.16 1.12 -12.01
CA THR A 153 20.97 1.78 -12.56
C THR A 153 20.61 3.09 -11.87
N ILE A 154 21.09 3.28 -10.63
CA ILE A 154 20.98 4.56 -9.90
C ILE A 154 21.75 5.66 -10.63
N ASN A 155 22.91 5.33 -11.22
CA ASN A 155 23.67 6.29 -12.02
C ASN A 155 22.89 6.72 -13.27
N ASP A 156 22.19 5.82 -13.95
CA ASP A 156 21.41 6.20 -15.14
C ASP A 156 20.25 7.15 -14.81
N TYR A 157 19.53 6.90 -13.72
CA TYR A 157 18.49 7.82 -13.25
C TYR A 157 19.07 9.17 -12.81
N TYR A 158 20.19 9.17 -12.08
CA TYR A 158 20.89 10.40 -11.70
C TYR A 158 21.38 11.16 -12.93
N MET A 159 21.91 10.48 -13.94
CA MET A 159 22.41 11.09 -15.16
C MET A 159 21.28 11.63 -16.05
N LYS A 160 20.11 10.96 -16.08
CA LYS A 160 18.92 11.45 -16.78
C LYS A 160 18.33 12.68 -16.10
N ALA A 161 18.18 12.67 -14.78
CA ALA A 161 17.72 13.82 -14.01
C ALA A 161 18.70 15.00 -14.07
N LYS A 162 20.01 14.74 -14.00
CA LYS A 162 21.06 15.75 -14.15
C LYS A 162 21.11 16.32 -15.57
N ARG A 163 20.86 15.52 -16.61
CA ARG A 163 20.69 16.02 -17.99
C ARG A 163 19.49 16.95 -18.12
N LEU A 164 18.35 16.60 -17.54
CA LEU A 164 17.15 17.44 -17.59
C LEU A 164 17.35 18.78 -16.86
N LEU A 165 18.03 18.76 -15.70
CA LEU A 165 18.39 19.97 -14.96
C LEU A 165 19.43 20.84 -15.67
N LEU A 166 20.39 20.24 -16.39
CA LEU A 166 21.41 20.97 -17.17
C LEU A 166 20.87 21.53 -18.49
N LEU A 167 19.76 20.98 -19.01
CA LEU A 167 19.14 21.41 -20.26
C LEU A 167 18.12 22.56 -20.09
N GLY A 168 17.90 23.04 -18.86
CA GLY A 168 17.17 24.29 -18.62
C GLY A 168 15.70 24.31 -19.05
N CYS A 169 15.05 23.16 -19.20
CA CYS A 169 13.60 23.11 -19.42
C CYS A 169 12.87 23.24 -18.07
N VAL A 170 12.75 24.48 -17.59
CA VAL A 170 11.67 24.94 -16.70
C VAL A 170 10.70 25.75 -17.55
#